data_AF-A0A7S3U556-F1
#
_entry.id   AF-A0A7S3U556-F1
#
_cell.length_a   1.000
_cell.length_b   1.000
_cell.length_c   1.000
_cell.angle_alpha   90.00
_cell.angle_beta   90.00
_cell.angle_gamma   90.00
#
_symmetry.space_group_name_H-M   'P 1'
#
loop_
_entity.id
_entity.type
_entity.pdbx_description
1 polymer ?
#
loop_
_entity_poly.entity_id
_entity_poly.type
_entity_poly.pdbx_seq_one_letter_code
_entity_poly.pdbx_strand_id
1 'polypeptide(L)'
;LTAPAASTVSGPTESEVNIDDSDLSATEKGIRDTWAEVLKVKASTITLDDNFFAALGGNSLLAGRVTAAVRRKFEIDLPGTTMYAQNTVKKLATQVDILRQEQGGQDADGGVSHSDEEAVPLSDAIESVKNHSEYRGRSATRLKALVVQFFGVILIDIAQDFGPTATVYIVLGWAYYYYGMQWWMPFFMAAASLFEMMVVAVFTASVKWLVLGRMKPGSYPLWGGRHLRWWLVDRFLEDSHNLLGLLAETPLLTAWYRILGANIAGNVRLNHPKIL
;
A
#
# COMPACT_ATOMS: atom_id res chain seq x y z
N LEU A 1 12.78 -68.51 8.17
CA LEU A 1 12.55 -69.03 6.80
C LEU A 1 11.08 -68.73 6.53
N THR A 2 10.67 -67.74 5.74
CA THR A 2 11.12 -67.35 4.40
C THR A 2 10.58 -65.95 4.11
N ALA A 3 11.38 -65.06 3.53
CA ALA A 3 10.92 -63.80 2.94
C ALA A 3 10.24 -64.05 1.57
N PRO A 4 9.46 -63.08 1.07
CA PRO A 4 9.75 -62.62 -0.28
C PRO A 4 9.73 -61.10 -0.45
N ALA A 5 10.39 -60.69 -1.51
CA ALA A 5 10.84 -59.36 -1.88
C ALA A 5 9.73 -58.37 -2.26
N ALA A 6 9.92 -57.10 -1.89
CA ALA A 6 9.22 -55.96 -2.44
C ALA A 6 10.23 -54.97 -3.03
N SER A 7 10.42 -55.11 -4.35
CA SER A 7 10.71 -54.07 -5.35
C SER A 7 11.18 -52.70 -4.86
N THR A 8 12.46 -52.45 -5.08
CA THR A 8 13.08 -51.12 -5.18
C THR A 8 12.44 -50.33 -6.33
N VAL A 9 11.64 -49.32 -5.98
CA VAL A 9 11.22 -48.27 -6.92
C VAL A 9 12.37 -47.29 -7.05
N SER A 10 13.15 -47.43 -8.12
CA SER A 10 14.08 -46.41 -8.59
C SER A 10 13.28 -45.29 -9.23
N GLY A 11 13.04 -44.21 -8.48
CA GLY A 11 12.59 -42.93 -9.05
C GLY A 11 13.70 -42.29 -9.88
N PRO A 12 13.36 -41.47 -10.89
CA PRO A 12 14.33 -40.89 -11.80
C PRO A 12 15.26 -39.94 -11.02
N THR A 13 16.55 -40.10 -11.27
CA THR A 13 17.66 -39.26 -10.83
C THR A 13 17.27 -37.78 -10.95
N GLU A 14 17.19 -37.09 -9.80
CA GLU A 14 17.17 -35.63 -9.74
C GLU A 14 18.35 -35.14 -10.58
N SER A 15 18.03 -34.54 -11.72
CA SER A 15 18.99 -33.80 -12.52
C SER A 15 19.36 -32.60 -11.66
N GLU A 16 20.51 -32.66 -10.98
CA GLU A 16 21.19 -31.45 -10.53
C GLU A 16 21.36 -30.58 -11.78
N VAL A 17 20.48 -29.58 -11.92
CA VAL A 17 20.65 -28.51 -12.90
C VAL A 17 21.89 -27.76 -12.43
N ASN A 18 23.04 -28.24 -12.91
CA ASN A 18 24.32 -27.56 -12.76
C ASN A 18 24.24 -26.34 -13.67
N ILE A 19 23.71 -25.23 -13.13
CA ILE A 19 23.70 -23.94 -13.81
C ILE A 19 25.17 -23.57 -13.99
N ASP A 20 25.66 -23.72 -15.22
CA ASP A 20 27.04 -23.42 -15.58
C ASP A 20 27.28 -21.93 -15.33
N ASP A 21 28.05 -21.64 -14.29
CA ASP A 21 28.34 -20.29 -13.80
C ASP A 21 29.21 -19.47 -14.78
N SER A 22 29.67 -20.08 -15.87
CA SER A 22 30.61 -19.50 -16.84
C SER A 22 30.00 -18.46 -17.77
N ASP A 23 28.68 -18.48 -18.00
CA ASP A 23 27.97 -17.56 -18.90
C ASP A 23 27.34 -16.34 -18.19
N LEU A 24 27.45 -16.23 -16.86
CA LEU A 24 26.85 -15.13 -16.11
C LEU A 24 27.68 -13.85 -16.17
N SER A 25 27.04 -12.72 -16.48
CA SER A 25 27.62 -11.39 -16.26
C SER A 25 27.95 -11.18 -14.78
N ALA A 26 29.00 -10.40 -14.50
CA ALA A 26 29.38 -10.04 -13.13
C ALA A 26 28.21 -9.41 -12.35
N THR A 27 27.35 -8.64 -13.04
CA THR A 27 26.15 -8.03 -12.47
C THR A 27 25.08 -9.07 -12.16
N GLU A 28 24.84 -10.01 -13.07
CA GLU A 28 23.87 -11.10 -12.89
C GLU A 28 24.26 -12.02 -11.72
N LYS A 29 25.53 -12.42 -11.65
CA LYS A 29 26.07 -13.19 -10.53
C LYS A 29 25.92 -12.42 -9.21
N GLY A 30 26.27 -11.14 -9.21
CA GLY A 30 26.16 -10.29 -8.04
C GLY A 30 24.72 -10.15 -7.52
N ILE A 31 23.74 -10.08 -8.43
CA ILE A 31 22.31 -10.04 -8.09
C ILE A 31 21.82 -11.40 -7.59
N ARG A 32 22.17 -12.49 -8.29
CA ARG A 32 21.78 -13.85 -7.90
C ARG A 32 22.28 -14.19 -6.49
N ASP A 33 23.52 -13.83 -6.16
CA ASP A 33 24.07 -14.02 -4.83
C ASP A 33 23.29 -13.23 -3.77
N THR A 34 22.91 -11.99 -4.10
CA THR A 34 22.10 -11.14 -3.21
C THR A 34 20.71 -11.74 -2.98
N TRP A 35 20.12 -12.34 -4.01
CA TRP A 35 18.84 -13.03 -3.90
C TRP A 35 18.95 -14.29 -3.05
N ALA A 36 20.00 -15.09 -3.27
CA ALA A 36 20.29 -16.30 -2.51
C ALA A 36 20.46 -16.00 -1.00
N GLU A 37 21.19 -14.93 -0.67
CA GLU A 37 21.37 -14.47 0.71
C GLU A 37 20.03 -14.06 1.36
N VAL A 38 19.21 -13.26 0.67
CA VAL A 38 17.96 -12.74 1.21
C VAL A 38 16.89 -13.83 1.32
N LEU A 39 16.81 -14.73 0.35
CA LEU A 39 15.86 -15.85 0.33
C LEU A 39 16.34 -17.04 1.17
N LYS A 40 17.60 -17.04 1.63
CA LYS A 40 18.25 -18.15 2.34
C LYS A 40 18.23 -19.46 1.56
N VAL A 41 18.38 -19.38 0.24
CA VAL A 41 18.46 -20.53 -0.66
C VAL A 41 19.83 -20.57 -1.31
N LYS A 42 20.24 -21.74 -1.83
CA LYS A 42 21.52 -21.86 -2.55
C LYS A 42 21.42 -21.09 -3.87
N ALA A 43 22.50 -20.39 -4.24
CA ALA A 43 22.56 -19.66 -5.51
C ALA A 43 22.38 -20.56 -6.73
N SER A 44 22.78 -21.84 -6.62
CA SER A 44 22.59 -22.87 -7.64
C SER A 44 21.13 -23.25 -7.90
N THR A 45 20.20 -22.86 -7.02
CA THR A 45 18.76 -23.12 -7.15
C THR A 45 18.03 -21.98 -7.87
N ILE A 46 18.70 -20.84 -8.11
CA ILE A 46 18.11 -19.66 -8.74
C ILE A 46 18.58 -19.56 -10.19
N THR A 47 17.65 -19.68 -11.12
CA THR A 47 17.84 -19.48 -12.55
C THR A 47 17.70 -18.00 -12.91
N LEU A 48 18.35 -17.57 -13.99
CA LEU A 48 18.33 -16.16 -14.43
C LEU A 48 16.93 -15.62 -14.78
N ASP A 49 16.04 -16.49 -15.22
CA ASP A 49 14.67 -16.19 -15.62
C ASP A 49 13.65 -16.50 -14.51
N ASP A 50 14.09 -16.96 -13.34
CA ASP A 50 13.19 -17.26 -12.23
C ASP A 50 12.51 -16.00 -11.73
N ASN A 51 11.19 -16.07 -11.68
CA ASN A 51 10.38 -14.99 -11.14
C ASN A 51 10.50 -14.93 -9.61
N PHE A 52 10.97 -13.80 -9.09
CA PHE A 52 11.18 -13.58 -7.66
C PHE A 52 9.93 -13.89 -6.81
N PHE A 53 8.75 -13.52 -7.28
CA PHE A 53 7.50 -13.68 -6.53
C PHE A 53 6.86 -15.04 -6.76
N ALA A 54 6.78 -15.48 -8.02
CA ALA A 54 6.02 -16.68 -8.39
C ALA A 54 6.81 -17.98 -8.20
N ALA A 55 8.11 -17.99 -8.53
CA ALA A 55 8.94 -19.21 -8.49
C ALA A 55 9.69 -19.35 -7.16
N LEU A 56 10.16 -18.24 -6.58
CA LEU A 56 11.04 -18.24 -5.40
C LEU A 56 10.32 -17.90 -4.09
N GLY A 57 9.01 -17.61 -4.13
CA GLY A 57 8.22 -17.28 -2.94
C GLY A 57 8.56 -15.94 -2.29
N GLY A 58 9.14 -15.00 -3.05
CA GLY A 58 9.46 -13.66 -2.59
C GLY A 58 8.20 -12.87 -2.19
N ASN A 59 8.32 -12.03 -1.16
CA ASN A 59 7.28 -11.11 -0.73
C ASN A 59 7.81 -9.66 -0.72
N SER A 60 6.91 -8.67 -0.56
CA SER A 60 7.28 -7.24 -0.61
C SER A 60 8.39 -6.85 0.37
N LEU A 61 8.47 -7.50 1.55
CA LEU A 61 9.53 -7.24 2.52
C LEU A 61 10.89 -7.75 2.02
N LEU A 62 10.92 -8.94 1.42
CA LEU A 62 12.13 -9.51 0.82
C LEU A 62 12.56 -8.72 -0.43
N ALA A 63 11.62 -8.30 -1.27
CA ALA A 63 11.90 -7.44 -2.42
C ALA A 63 12.54 -6.11 -2.00
N GLY A 64 12.04 -5.49 -0.93
CA GLY A 64 12.64 -4.28 -0.35
C GLY A 64 14.07 -4.51 0.17
N ARG A 65 14.33 -5.64 0.83
CA ARG A 65 15.67 -6.01 1.31
C ARG A 65 16.65 -6.25 0.16
N VAL A 66 16.23 -6.98 -0.87
CA VAL A 66 17.01 -7.18 -2.10
C VAL A 66 17.34 -5.84 -2.74
N THR A 67 16.34 -4.98 -2.94
CA THR A 67 16.54 -3.64 -3.53
C THR A 67 17.57 -2.84 -2.74
N ALA A 68 17.46 -2.82 -1.41
CA ALA A 68 18.41 -2.11 -0.55
C ALA A 68 19.82 -2.71 -0.60
N ALA A 69 19.95 -4.04 -0.71
CA ALA A 69 21.23 -4.72 -0.82
C ALA A 69 21.90 -4.47 -2.19
N VAL A 70 21.12 -4.51 -3.29
CA VAL A 70 21.59 -4.19 -4.65
C VAL A 70 22.05 -2.72 -4.73
N ARG A 71 21.27 -1.78 -4.18
CA ARG A 71 21.69 -0.35 -4.09
C ARG A 71 23.05 -0.18 -3.41
N ARG A 72 23.29 -0.89 -2.30
CA ARG A 72 24.57 -0.81 -1.59
C ARG A 72 25.70 -1.50 -2.34
N LYS A 73 25.44 -2.65 -2.96
CA LYS A 73 26.46 -3.48 -3.62
C LYS A 73 26.97 -2.86 -4.92
N PHE A 74 26.10 -2.18 -5.65
CA PHE A 74 26.42 -1.58 -6.94
C PHE A 74 26.47 -0.05 -6.90
N GLU A 75 26.29 0.57 -5.73
CA GLU A 75 26.33 2.02 -5.49
C GLU A 75 25.38 2.86 -6.38
N ILE A 76 24.30 2.24 -6.85
CA ILE A 76 23.27 2.85 -7.71
C ILE A 76 22.02 3.25 -6.94
N ASP A 77 21.33 4.30 -7.40
CA ASP A 77 19.98 4.64 -6.91
C ASP A 77 18.91 3.90 -7.71
N LEU A 78 18.58 2.69 -7.25
CA LEU A 78 17.60 1.83 -7.91
C LEU A 78 16.18 2.09 -7.35
N PRO A 79 15.17 2.54 -8.11
CA PRO A 79 13.82 2.77 -7.59
C PRO A 79 13.22 1.57 -6.85
N GLY A 80 12.47 1.83 -5.77
CA GLY A 80 11.84 0.77 -4.96
C GLY A 80 10.79 -0.05 -5.71
N THR A 81 10.30 0.48 -6.84
CA THR A 81 9.34 -0.18 -7.73
C THR A 81 10.00 -1.15 -8.71
N THR A 82 11.33 -1.09 -8.88
CA THR A 82 12.03 -1.83 -9.94
C THR A 82 11.90 -3.34 -9.78
N MET A 83 11.91 -3.88 -8.56
CA MET A 83 11.73 -5.32 -8.32
C MET A 83 10.35 -5.84 -8.79
N TYR A 84 9.33 -4.98 -8.85
CA TYR A 84 8.00 -5.36 -9.31
C TYR A 84 7.89 -5.37 -10.83
N ALA A 85 8.59 -4.46 -11.51
CA ALA A 85 8.65 -4.40 -12.96
C ALA A 85 9.66 -5.42 -13.56
N GLN A 86 10.83 -5.52 -12.93
CA GLN A 86 11.95 -6.37 -13.33
C GLN A 86 12.14 -7.50 -12.32
N ASN A 87 11.26 -8.49 -12.42
CA ASN A 87 11.09 -9.55 -11.42
C ASN A 87 11.97 -10.80 -11.67
N THR A 88 12.94 -10.73 -12.57
CA THR A 88 13.94 -11.79 -12.84
C THR A 88 15.36 -11.25 -12.70
N VAL A 89 16.32 -12.12 -12.41
CA VAL A 89 17.74 -11.72 -12.23
C VAL A 89 18.28 -11.05 -13.49
N LYS A 90 17.99 -11.62 -14.68
CA LYS A 90 18.43 -11.08 -15.97
C LYS A 90 17.91 -9.66 -16.25
N LYS A 91 16.62 -9.44 -16.00
CA LYS A 91 15.98 -8.14 -16.19
C LYS A 91 16.49 -7.10 -15.20
N LEU A 92 16.69 -7.51 -13.94
CA LEU A 92 17.23 -6.63 -12.93
C LEU A 92 18.68 -6.26 -13.24
N ALA A 93 19.51 -7.22 -13.68
CA ALA A 93 20.90 -6.99 -14.07
C ALA A 93 21.01 -5.99 -15.22
N THR A 94 20.19 -6.16 -16.26
CA THR A 94 20.13 -5.22 -17.39
C THR A 94 19.84 -3.79 -16.91
N GLN A 95 18.90 -3.62 -15.98
CA GLN A 95 18.56 -2.31 -15.43
C GLN A 95 19.71 -1.71 -14.59
N VAL A 96 20.41 -2.54 -13.81
CA VAL A 96 21.58 -2.12 -13.04
C VAL A 96 22.71 -1.68 -13.97
N ASP A 97 22.95 -2.42 -15.06
CA ASP A 97 23.99 -2.10 -16.03
C ASP A 97 23.71 -0.79 -16.78
N ILE A 98 22.45 -0.52 -17.17
CA ILE A 98 22.04 0.77 -17.77
C ILE A 98 22.32 1.93 -16.80
N LEU A 99 21.85 1.83 -15.56
CA LEU A 99 22.05 2.88 -14.55
C LEU A 99 23.52 3.12 -14.24
N ARG A 100 24.34 2.07 -14.26
CA ARG A 100 25.78 2.17 -14.05
C ARG A 100 26.50 2.81 -15.23
N GLN A 101 26.04 2.58 -16.46
CA GLN A 101 26.56 3.27 -17.66
C GLN A 101 26.18 4.76 -17.65
N GLU A 102 24.97 5.10 -17.24
CA GLU A 102 24.52 6.49 -17.10
C GLU A 102 25.31 7.26 -16.04
N GLN A 103 25.70 6.60 -14.94
CA GLN A 103 26.57 7.19 -13.91
C GLN A 103 28.04 7.27 -14.35
N GLY A 104 28.56 6.24 -15.01
CA GLY A 104 29.95 6.20 -15.48
C GLY A 104 30.24 7.09 -16.70
N GLY A 105 29.22 7.44 -17.48
CA GLY A 105 29.31 8.33 -18.64
C GLY A 105 29.30 9.83 -18.29
N GLN A 106 29.03 10.21 -17.03
CA GLN A 106 29.08 11.62 -16.60
C GLN A 106 30.48 12.08 -16.17
N ASP A 107 31.41 11.15 -15.91
CA ASP A 107 32.78 11.45 -15.48
C ASP A 107 33.81 11.42 -16.61
N ALA A 108 33.43 10.95 -17.81
CA ALA A 108 34.33 10.81 -18.94
C ALA A 108 33.71 11.30 -20.26
N ASP A 109 34.23 12.43 -20.71
CA ASP A 109 34.18 12.97 -22.08
C ASP A 109 33.04 13.94 -22.45
N GLY A 110 33.49 15.12 -22.86
CA GLY A 110 32.66 16.18 -23.40
C GLY A 110 32.48 16.02 -24.90
N GLY A 111 31.27 16.30 -25.36
CA GLY A 111 30.99 16.75 -26.71
C GLY A 111 30.70 15.66 -27.75
N VAL A 112 29.42 15.33 -27.93
CA VAL A 112 28.82 15.16 -29.25
C VAL A 112 27.39 15.69 -29.23
N SER A 113 27.05 16.52 -30.24
CA SER A 113 25.75 17.14 -30.42
C SER A 113 24.69 16.17 -30.95
N HIS A 114 23.47 16.26 -30.42
CA HIS A 114 22.26 15.96 -31.15
C HIS A 114 21.14 16.95 -30.76
N SER A 115 20.84 17.85 -31.71
CA SER A 115 19.54 18.43 -32.09
C SER A 115 18.46 18.66 -31.02
N ASP A 116 18.13 19.95 -30.84
CA ASP A 116 16.78 20.52 -30.86
C ASP A 116 15.66 19.71 -30.20
N GLU A 117 15.75 19.53 -28.89
CA GLU A 117 14.59 19.48 -28.02
C GLU A 117 14.97 20.29 -26.78
N GLU A 118 14.04 21.09 -26.26
CA GLU A 118 14.21 21.98 -25.12
C GLU A 118 14.53 21.14 -23.86
N ALA A 119 15.78 20.68 -23.79
CA ALA A 119 16.28 19.74 -22.82
C ALA A 119 16.45 20.48 -21.50
N VAL A 120 15.59 20.12 -20.54
CA VAL A 120 15.76 20.50 -19.14
C VAL A 120 17.20 20.17 -18.75
N PRO A 121 18.00 21.16 -18.29
CA PRO A 121 19.40 20.95 -17.96
C PRO A 121 19.57 19.75 -17.04
N LEU A 122 20.57 18.91 -17.31
CA LEU A 122 20.89 17.75 -16.48
C LEU A 122 21.11 18.15 -15.00
N SER A 123 21.57 19.37 -14.73
CA SER A 123 21.63 19.95 -13.38
C SER A 123 20.27 20.06 -12.72
N ASP A 124 19.25 20.50 -13.46
CA ASP A 124 17.89 20.71 -12.97
C ASP A 124 17.19 19.35 -12.79
N ALA A 125 17.49 18.38 -13.66
CA ALA A 125 17.06 17.00 -13.50
C ALA A 125 17.72 16.34 -12.27
N ILE A 126 19.04 16.47 -12.09
CA ILE A 126 19.78 15.96 -10.92
C ILE A 126 19.29 16.63 -9.63
N GLU A 127 19.04 17.95 -9.66
CA GLU A 127 18.51 18.69 -8.51
C GLU A 127 17.05 18.28 -8.21
N SER A 128 16.23 18.01 -9.23
CA SER A 128 14.88 17.48 -9.05
C SER A 128 14.89 16.05 -8.47
N VAL A 129 15.83 15.19 -8.87
CA VAL A 129 15.99 13.83 -8.36
C VAL A 129 16.52 13.85 -6.92
N LYS A 130 17.49 14.72 -6.61
CA LYS A 130 17.98 14.95 -5.25
C LYS A 130 16.88 15.49 -4.33
N ASN A 131 16.02 16.38 -4.84
CA ASN A 131 14.85 16.87 -4.11
C ASN A 131 13.75 15.81 -3.95
N HIS A 132 13.65 14.82 -4.86
CA HIS A 132 12.72 13.68 -4.73
C HIS A 132 13.23 12.58 -3.80
N SER A 133 14.55 12.44 -3.62
CA SER A 133 15.15 11.40 -2.78
C SER A 133 15.29 11.79 -1.31
N GLU A 134 15.15 13.08 -0.96
CA GLU A 134 15.15 13.54 0.43
C GLU A 134 13.80 13.31 1.15
N TYR A 135 13.30 12.07 1.08
CA TYR A 135 12.13 11.65 1.84
C TYR A 135 12.46 11.52 3.33
N ARG A 136 12.37 12.63 4.08
CA ARG A 136 12.46 12.63 5.55
C ARG A 136 11.10 12.27 6.16
N GLY A 137 10.78 10.97 6.17
CA GLY A 137 9.65 10.45 6.94
C GLY A 137 9.77 10.84 8.41
N ARG A 138 8.73 11.46 8.99
CA ARG A 138 8.71 11.73 10.43
C ARG A 138 8.28 10.44 11.15
N SER A 139 8.92 10.13 12.28
CA SER A 139 8.55 8.94 13.06
C SER A 139 7.14 9.04 13.63
N ALA A 140 6.41 7.92 13.58
CA ALA A 140 5.11 7.71 14.20
C ALA A 140 5.10 7.94 15.72
N THR A 141 6.27 7.81 16.37
CA THR A 141 6.45 7.96 17.82
C THR A 141 6.56 9.40 18.31
N ARG A 142 6.35 10.41 17.44
CA ARG A 142 6.30 11.80 17.90
C ARG A 142 5.11 12.00 18.84
N LEU A 143 5.34 12.60 20.01
CA LEU A 143 4.30 12.88 21.02
C LEU A 143 3.04 13.53 20.44
N LYS A 144 3.18 14.49 19.51
CA LYS A 144 2.04 15.12 18.84
C LYS A 144 1.19 14.13 18.02
N ALA A 145 1.82 13.18 17.35
CA ALA A 145 1.11 12.14 16.59
C ALA A 145 0.40 11.16 17.53
N LEU A 146 1.04 10.79 18.65
CA LEU A 146 0.42 9.93 19.67
C LEU A 146 -0.78 10.59 20.35
N VAL A 147 -0.68 11.87 20.70
CA VAL A 147 -1.79 12.64 21.29
C VAL A 147 -2.95 12.73 20.30
N VAL A 148 -2.68 13.08 19.04
CA VAL A 148 -3.73 13.14 18.00
C VAL A 148 -4.36 11.78 17.76
N GLN A 149 -3.58 10.70 17.78
CA GLN A 149 -4.12 9.35 17.63
C GLN A 149 -5.00 8.96 18.81
N PHE A 150 -4.49 9.09 20.03
CA PHE A 150 -5.18 8.65 21.24
C PHE A 150 -6.48 9.44 21.47
N PHE A 151 -6.39 10.77 21.47
CA PHE A 151 -7.56 11.62 21.66
C PHE A 151 -8.47 11.63 20.43
N GLY A 152 -7.90 11.51 19.22
CA GLY A 152 -8.68 11.41 17.99
C GLY A 152 -9.58 10.20 17.98
N VAL A 153 -9.06 9.02 18.31
CA VAL A 153 -9.86 7.78 18.36
C VAL A 153 -10.97 7.89 19.41
N ILE A 154 -10.66 8.35 20.62
CA ILE A 154 -11.67 8.50 21.68
C ILE A 154 -12.75 9.52 21.28
N LEU A 155 -12.36 10.65 20.70
CA LEU A 155 -13.31 11.68 20.28
C LEU A 155 -14.22 11.18 19.15
N ILE A 156 -13.66 10.43 18.21
CA ILE A 156 -14.40 9.81 17.10
C ILE A 156 -15.43 8.83 17.64
N ASP A 157 -15.00 7.90 18.49
CA ASP A 157 -15.85 6.87 19.10
C ASP A 157 -17.00 7.49 19.92
N ILE A 158 -16.69 8.54 20.68
CA ILE A 158 -17.72 9.29 21.43
C ILE A 158 -18.70 9.99 20.49
N ALA A 159 -18.22 10.60 19.41
CA ALA A 159 -19.03 11.41 18.51
C ALA A 159 -19.89 10.57 17.55
N GLN A 160 -19.39 9.43 17.08
CA GLN A 160 -20.06 8.59 16.09
C GLN A 160 -20.85 7.44 16.71
N ASP A 161 -20.34 6.81 17.76
CA ASP A 161 -20.98 5.61 18.32
C ASP A 161 -21.69 5.90 19.65
N PHE A 162 -21.02 6.55 20.61
CA PHE A 162 -21.60 6.72 21.94
C PHE A 162 -22.73 7.75 21.99
N GLY A 163 -22.52 8.95 21.47
CA GLY A 163 -23.48 10.06 21.58
C GLY A 163 -24.83 9.76 20.92
N PRO A 164 -24.84 9.34 19.64
CA PRO A 164 -26.06 8.98 18.93
C PRO A 164 -26.83 7.83 19.60
N THR A 165 -26.15 6.73 19.94
CA THR A 165 -26.72 5.58 20.66
C THR A 165 -27.29 5.98 22.02
N ALA A 166 -26.54 6.77 22.82
CA ALA A 166 -27.00 7.24 24.11
C ALA A 166 -28.25 8.11 23.98
N THR A 167 -28.34 8.95 22.93
CA THR A 167 -29.51 9.78 22.67
C THR A 167 -30.75 8.92 22.41
N VAL A 168 -30.63 7.87 21.60
CA VAL A 168 -31.73 6.93 21.34
C VAL A 168 -32.19 6.26 22.63
N TYR A 169 -31.27 5.79 23.48
CA TYR A 169 -31.63 5.17 24.76
C TYR A 169 -32.23 6.15 25.77
N ILE A 170 -31.78 7.40 25.80
CA ILE A 170 -32.36 8.44 26.66
C ILE A 170 -33.80 8.74 26.23
N VAL A 171 -34.04 8.93 24.92
CA VAL A 171 -35.38 9.18 24.37
C VAL A 171 -36.30 7.98 24.63
N LEU A 172 -35.78 6.76 24.45
CA LEU A 172 -36.53 5.55 24.74
C LEU A 172 -36.87 5.43 26.23
N GLY A 173 -35.90 5.67 27.12
CA GLY A 173 -36.08 5.62 28.56
C GLY A 173 -37.10 6.65 29.03
N TRP A 174 -37.04 7.87 28.48
CA TRP A 174 -38.04 8.90 28.70
C TRP A 174 -39.43 8.46 28.22
N ALA A 175 -39.54 7.97 26.99
CA ALA A 175 -40.82 7.52 26.45
C ALA A 175 -41.39 6.33 27.25
N TYR A 176 -40.55 5.39 27.68
CA TYR A 176 -40.93 4.27 28.52
C TYR A 176 -41.42 4.73 29.91
N TYR A 177 -40.78 5.74 30.50
CA TYR A 177 -41.18 6.30 31.79
C TYR A 177 -42.59 6.91 31.75
N TYR A 178 -42.93 7.64 30.68
CA TYR A 178 -44.23 8.32 30.56
C TYR A 178 -45.35 7.43 30.00
N TYR A 179 -45.04 6.58 29.02
CA TYR A 179 -46.04 5.80 28.29
C TYR A 179 -46.03 4.31 28.63
N GLY A 180 -45.06 3.81 29.40
CA GLY A 180 -44.89 2.39 29.66
C GLY A 180 -44.44 1.59 28.42
N MET A 181 -44.55 0.25 28.48
CA MET A 181 -44.22 -0.61 27.34
C MET A 181 -45.36 -0.60 26.32
N GLN A 182 -45.13 0.03 25.18
CA GLN A 182 -46.10 0.14 24.09
C GLN A 182 -45.64 -0.67 22.86
N TRP A 183 -46.61 -1.17 22.09
CA TRP A 183 -46.37 -2.00 20.91
C TRP A 183 -45.66 -1.26 19.76
N TRP A 184 -45.71 0.08 19.72
CA TRP A 184 -45.07 0.90 18.70
C TRP A 184 -43.59 1.21 18.98
N MET A 185 -43.12 1.00 20.22
CA MET A 185 -41.74 1.33 20.64
C MET A 185 -40.65 0.66 19.78
N PRO A 186 -40.76 -0.63 19.38
CA PRO A 186 -39.76 -1.25 18.51
C PRO A 186 -39.67 -0.58 17.14
N PHE A 187 -40.80 -0.18 16.55
CA PHE A 187 -40.83 0.51 15.27
C PHE A 187 -40.23 1.92 15.37
N PHE A 188 -40.50 2.61 16.49
CA PHE A 188 -39.88 3.89 16.78
C PHE A 188 -38.34 3.76 16.92
N MET A 189 -37.85 2.73 17.62
CA MET A 189 -36.40 2.48 17.70
C MET A 189 -35.79 2.21 16.34
N ALA A 190 -36.41 1.35 15.52
CA ALA A 190 -35.91 1.07 14.18
C ALA A 190 -35.85 2.33 13.31
N ALA A 191 -36.88 3.18 13.36
CA ALA A 191 -36.91 4.45 12.64
C ALA A 191 -35.85 5.44 13.16
N ALA A 192 -35.66 5.53 14.48
CA ALA A 192 -34.64 6.37 15.11
C ALA A 192 -33.22 5.92 14.72
N SER A 193 -32.93 4.61 14.73
CA SER A 193 -31.63 4.07 14.32
C SER A 193 -31.33 4.30 12.84
N LEU A 194 -32.34 4.20 11.97
CA LEU A 194 -32.16 4.53 10.54
C LEU A 194 -31.89 6.02 10.34
N PHE A 195 -32.59 6.89 11.07
CA PHE A 195 -32.37 8.33 11.02
C PHE A 195 -30.96 8.70 11.53
N GLU A 196 -30.53 8.08 12.62
CA GLU A 196 -29.20 8.22 13.19
C GLU A 196 -28.10 7.87 12.18
N MET A 197 -28.27 6.77 11.45
CA MET A 197 -27.34 6.35 10.39
C MET A 197 -27.21 7.43 9.30
N MET A 198 -28.30 8.10 8.92
CA MET A 198 -28.26 9.23 7.98
C MET A 198 -27.54 10.45 8.55
N VAL A 199 -27.75 10.76 9.84
CA VAL A 199 -27.09 11.89 10.52
C VAL A 199 -25.58 11.65 10.58
N VAL A 200 -25.15 10.45 10.97
CA VAL A 200 -23.72 10.09 11.01
C VAL A 200 -23.11 10.16 9.61
N ALA A 201 -23.79 9.69 8.57
CA ALA A 201 -23.30 9.80 7.20
C ALA A 201 -23.06 11.27 6.78
N VAL A 202 -24.04 12.15 7.01
CA VAL A 202 -23.92 13.57 6.69
C VAL A 202 -22.82 14.24 7.53
N PHE A 203 -22.71 13.88 8.81
CA PHE A 203 -21.67 14.38 9.69
C PHE A 203 -20.28 13.98 9.22
N THR A 204 -20.06 12.70 8.89
CA THR A 204 -18.79 12.19 8.35
C THR A 204 -18.40 12.90 7.05
N ALA A 205 -19.36 13.09 6.13
CA ALA A 205 -19.12 13.84 4.91
C ALA A 205 -18.72 15.30 5.22
N SER A 206 -19.40 15.93 6.18
CA SER A 206 -19.11 17.30 6.60
C SER A 206 -17.72 17.45 7.21
N VAL A 207 -17.32 16.51 8.11
CA VAL A 207 -15.98 16.46 8.70
C VAL A 207 -14.92 16.32 7.61
N LYS A 208 -15.14 15.43 6.64
CA LYS A 208 -14.23 15.24 5.50
C LYS A 208 -14.01 16.55 4.72
N TRP A 209 -15.09 17.29 4.43
CA TRP A 209 -14.99 18.56 3.71
C TRP A 209 -14.36 19.68 4.55
N LEU A 210 -14.60 19.70 5.86
CA LEU A 210 -14.04 20.67 6.79
C LEU A 210 -12.54 20.48 7.02
N VAL A 211 -12.08 19.23 7.12
CA VAL A 211 -10.69 18.91 7.52
C VAL A 211 -9.74 18.78 6.33
N LEU A 212 -10.16 18.16 5.23
CA LEU A 212 -9.31 17.90 4.05
C LEU A 212 -9.65 18.78 2.85
N GLY A 213 -10.90 19.21 2.69
CA GLY A 213 -11.35 19.92 1.49
C GLY A 213 -11.05 19.14 0.19
N ARG A 214 -10.63 19.84 -0.86
CA ARG A 214 -10.15 19.23 -2.12
C ARG A 214 -8.65 19.00 -2.04
N MET A 215 -8.25 17.73 -1.89
CA MET A 215 -6.85 17.33 -1.90
C MET A 215 -6.29 17.35 -3.32
N LYS A 216 -5.14 18.01 -3.50
CA LYS A 216 -4.36 17.94 -4.74
C LYS A 216 -3.39 16.74 -4.66
N PRO A 217 -3.26 15.94 -5.73
CA PRO A 217 -2.28 14.86 -5.79
C PRO A 217 -0.87 15.43 -5.66
N GLY A 218 -0.06 14.84 -4.79
CA GLY A 218 1.30 15.28 -4.50
C GLY A 218 1.95 14.46 -3.39
N SER A 219 3.27 14.54 -3.29
CA SER A 219 4.06 13.82 -2.30
C SER A 219 4.02 14.55 -0.95
N TYR A 220 3.52 13.88 0.10
CA TYR A 220 3.46 14.44 1.45
C TYR A 220 4.24 13.58 2.45
N PRO A 221 4.99 14.19 3.40
CA PRO A 221 5.72 13.42 4.40
C PRO A 221 4.76 12.71 5.35
N LEU A 222 5.01 11.41 5.58
CA LEU A 222 4.31 10.62 6.59
C LEU A 222 4.50 11.26 7.98
N TRP A 223 3.42 11.29 8.78
CA TRP A 223 3.35 11.93 10.09
C TRP A 223 3.60 13.46 10.10
N GLY A 224 3.45 14.11 8.94
CA GLY A 224 3.29 15.56 8.82
C GLY A 224 1.86 16.02 9.16
N GLY A 225 1.63 17.33 9.30
CA GLY A 225 0.30 17.86 9.61
C GLY A 225 -0.78 17.54 8.56
N ARG A 226 -0.40 17.48 7.27
CA ARG A 226 -1.30 17.04 6.20
C ARG A 226 -1.66 15.55 6.30
N HIS A 227 -0.68 14.71 6.63
CA HIS A 227 -0.94 13.29 6.87
C HIS A 227 -1.81 13.07 8.10
N LEU A 228 -1.63 13.84 9.19
CA LEU A 228 -2.51 13.74 10.36
C LEU A 228 -3.95 14.17 10.05
N ARG A 229 -4.14 15.20 9.23
CA ARG A 229 -5.48 15.60 8.74
C ARG A 229 -6.11 14.51 7.88
N TRP A 230 -5.33 13.93 6.97
CA TRP A 230 -5.74 12.80 6.17
C TRP A 230 -6.12 11.61 7.05
N TRP A 231 -5.22 11.19 7.93
CA TRP A 231 -5.40 10.10 8.88
C TRP A 231 -6.65 10.29 9.75
N LEU A 232 -6.93 11.51 10.22
CA LEU A 232 -8.11 11.78 11.03
C LEU A 232 -9.39 11.51 10.24
N VAL A 233 -9.49 12.03 9.02
CA VAL A 233 -10.68 11.80 8.18
C VAL A 233 -10.75 10.38 7.68
N ASP A 234 -9.62 9.78 7.36
CA ASP A 234 -9.52 8.38 6.98
C ASP A 234 -10.05 7.50 8.11
N ARG A 235 -9.70 7.79 9.37
CA ARG A 235 -10.25 7.12 10.55
C ARG A 235 -11.75 7.34 10.73
N PHE A 236 -12.25 8.56 10.53
CA PHE A 236 -13.69 8.88 10.52
C PHE A 236 -14.47 8.12 9.44
N LEU A 237 -13.84 7.94 8.26
CA LEU A 237 -14.40 7.16 7.16
C LEU A 237 -14.30 5.66 7.45
N GLU A 238 -13.23 5.20 8.11
CA GLU A 238 -13.07 3.81 8.53
C GLU A 238 -14.11 3.40 9.58
N ASP A 239 -14.35 4.19 10.63
CA ASP A 239 -15.40 3.86 11.62
C ASP A 239 -16.80 3.83 11.00
N SER A 240 -17.03 4.57 9.91
CA SER A 240 -18.27 4.48 9.15
C SER A 240 -18.47 3.14 8.40
N HIS A 241 -17.62 2.13 8.62
CA HIS A 241 -17.66 0.82 7.95
C HIS A 241 -18.97 0.04 8.11
N ASN A 242 -19.81 0.32 9.11
CA ASN A 242 -21.17 -0.24 9.15
C ASN A 242 -22.02 0.23 7.96
N LEU A 243 -21.84 1.48 7.54
CA LEU A 243 -22.60 2.10 6.46
C LEU A 243 -22.04 1.71 5.08
N LEU A 244 -20.71 1.71 4.92
CA LEU A 244 -20.07 1.26 3.68
C LEU A 244 -20.25 -0.25 3.43
N GLY A 245 -20.28 -1.07 4.48
CA GLY A 245 -20.60 -2.50 4.39
C GLY A 245 -22.04 -2.75 3.96
N LEU A 246 -23.00 -1.97 4.49
CA LEU A 246 -24.40 -2.02 4.07
C LEU A 246 -24.62 -1.53 2.63
N LEU A 247 -23.81 -0.58 2.18
CA LEU A 247 -23.89 -0.03 0.81
C LEU A 247 -23.01 -0.80 -0.19
N ALA A 248 -22.16 -1.72 0.25
CA ALA A 248 -21.34 -2.53 -0.64
C ALA A 248 -22.22 -3.27 -1.66
N GLU A 249 -21.77 -3.35 -2.91
CA GLU A 249 -22.52 -3.93 -4.04
C GLU A 249 -23.76 -3.14 -4.51
N THR A 250 -24.09 -2.02 -3.86
CA THR A 250 -25.21 -1.15 -4.27
C THR A 250 -24.72 0.04 -5.11
N PRO A 251 -25.55 0.60 -6.01
CA PRO A 251 -25.22 1.83 -6.74
C PRO A 251 -25.08 3.06 -5.81
N LEU A 252 -25.53 2.94 -4.56
CA LEU A 252 -25.41 3.99 -3.55
C LEU A 252 -23.95 4.19 -3.10
N LEU A 253 -23.11 3.16 -3.18
CA LEU A 253 -21.67 3.29 -2.89
C LEU A 253 -21.02 4.29 -3.87
N THR A 254 -21.37 4.22 -5.15
CA THR A 254 -20.89 5.16 -6.17
C THR A 254 -21.40 6.58 -5.90
N ALA A 255 -22.65 6.73 -5.45
CA ALA A 255 -23.19 8.03 -5.04
C ALA A 255 -22.47 8.60 -3.81
N TRP A 256 -22.18 7.76 -2.81
CA TRP A 256 -21.43 8.13 -1.61
C TRP A 256 -20.02 8.63 -1.95
N TYR A 257 -19.28 7.91 -2.79
CA TYR A 257 -17.96 8.37 -3.23
C TYR A 257 -17.99 9.68 -4.04
N ARG A 258 -19.07 9.94 -4.79
CA ARG A 258 -19.28 11.24 -5.45
C ARG A 258 -19.52 12.37 -4.46
N ILE A 259 -20.26 12.13 -3.38
CA ILE A 259 -20.41 13.09 -2.26
C ILE A 259 -19.05 13.36 -1.61
N LEU A 260 -18.20 12.33 -1.52
CA LEU A 260 -16.81 12.45 -1.09
C LEU A 260 -15.90 13.07 -2.17
N GLY A 261 -16.42 13.48 -3.32
CA GLY A 261 -15.68 14.24 -4.33
C GLY A 261 -14.86 13.40 -5.30
N ALA A 262 -15.02 12.07 -5.31
CA ALA A 262 -14.44 11.20 -6.34
C ALA A 262 -15.26 11.29 -7.64
N ASN A 263 -14.57 11.38 -8.78
CA ASN A 263 -15.22 11.41 -10.08
C ASN A 263 -15.31 9.99 -10.64
N ILE A 264 -16.38 9.27 -10.30
CA ILE A 264 -16.59 7.87 -10.70
C ILE A 264 -17.71 7.80 -11.75
N ALA A 265 -17.46 7.11 -12.87
CA ALA A 265 -18.43 6.88 -13.92
C ALA A 265 -19.62 6.03 -13.43
N GLY A 266 -20.83 6.29 -13.94
CA GLY A 266 -22.08 5.75 -13.39
C GLY A 266 -22.27 4.23 -13.45
N ASN A 267 -21.48 3.53 -14.26
CA ASN A 267 -21.61 2.08 -14.49
C ASN A 267 -20.51 1.23 -13.85
N VAL A 268 -19.73 1.79 -12.91
CA VAL A 268 -18.67 1.03 -12.22
C VAL A 268 -19.25 0.44 -10.93
N ARG A 269 -19.23 -0.89 -10.83
CA ARG A 269 -19.54 -1.62 -9.59
C ARG A 269 -18.25 -1.84 -8.80
N LEU A 270 -18.21 -1.30 -7.59
CA LEU A 270 -17.09 -1.49 -6.67
C LEU A 270 -17.43 -2.65 -5.75
N ASN A 271 -16.77 -3.80 -5.97
CA ASN A 271 -16.97 -5.01 -5.17
C ASN A 271 -16.16 -5.00 -3.86
N HIS A 272 -15.33 -3.98 -3.63
CA HIS A 272 -14.49 -3.90 -2.43
C HIS A 272 -14.61 -2.52 -1.76
N PRO A 273 -14.86 -2.45 -0.43
CA PRO A 273 -15.08 -1.19 0.28
C PRO A 273 -13.80 -0.35 0.47
N LYS A 274 -12.62 -0.87 0.13
CA LYS A 274 -11.34 -0.13 0.21
C LYS A 274 -10.77 0.17 -1.17
N ILE A 275 -10.75 1.45 -1.54
CA ILE A 275 -10.03 2.00 -2.72
C ILE A 275 -9.23 3.27 -2.33
N LEU A 276 -9.12 3.55 -1.03
CA LEU A 276 -8.26 4.61 -0.49
C LEU A 276 -7.19 3.97 0.41
#